data_AF-A0A969I9A0-F1
#
_entry.id   AF-A0A969I9A0-F1
#
_cell.length_a   1.000
_cell.length_b   1.000
_cell.length_c   1.000
_cell.angle_alpha   90.00
_cell.angle_beta   90.00
_cell.angle_gamma   90.00
#
_symmetry.space_group_name_H-M   'P 1'
#
loop_
_entity.id
_entity.type
_entity.pdbx_description
1 polymer ?
#
loop_
_entity_poly.entity_id
_entity_poly.type
_entity_poly.pdbx_seq_one_letter_code
_entity_poly.pdbx_strand_id
1 'polypeptide(L)'
;MLLPVPQTIQRPLTEADAIDIWIARWLRIRRKDLLARYVCDPRRLYEIWEEKRFIGSRAKALVVFNERHPGLADRIDFGLHRRIPKAIPPELQPGLFDA
;
A
#
# COMPACT_ATOMS: atom_id res chain seq x y z
N MET A 1 -12.38 7.92 36.97
CA MET A 1 -11.83 8.94 36.05
C MET A 1 -11.51 8.25 34.73
N LEU A 2 -12.24 8.58 33.65
CA LEU A 2 -11.89 8.14 32.31
C LEU A 2 -10.98 9.21 31.70
N LEU A 3 -9.71 8.88 31.49
CA LEU A 3 -8.79 9.75 30.74
C LEU A 3 -9.26 9.81 29.27
N PRO A 4 -9.36 10.99 28.66
CA PRO A 4 -9.69 11.09 27.24
C PRO A 4 -8.60 10.39 26.43
N VAL A 5 -9.00 9.46 25.57
CA VAL A 5 -8.10 8.82 24.61
C VAL A 5 -7.48 9.94 23.76
N PRO A 6 -6.14 10.05 23.66
CA PRO A 6 -5.53 11.07 22.84
C PRO A 6 -6.05 10.92 21.41
N GLN A 7 -6.81 11.92 20.95
CA GLN A 7 -7.24 11.96 19.56
C GLN A 7 -5.98 12.23 18.74
N THR A 8 -5.41 11.18 18.17
CA THR A 8 -4.35 11.30 17.17
C THR A 8 -4.93 12.07 16.00
N ILE A 9 -4.56 13.35 15.87
CA ILE A 9 -4.96 14.21 14.77
C ILE A 9 -4.55 13.50 13.49
N GLN A 10 -5.52 13.01 12.72
CA GLN A 10 -5.27 12.42 11.41
C GLN A 10 -4.85 13.55 10.48
N ARG A 11 -3.54 13.77 10.36
CA ARG A 11 -3.02 14.70 9.35
C ARG A 11 -3.20 14.08 7.96
N PRO A 12 -3.49 14.88 6.92
CA PRO A 12 -3.48 14.39 5.56
C PRO A 12 -2.13 13.74 5.21
N LEU A 13 -2.19 12.61 4.51
CA LEU A 13 -0.99 12.01 3.91
C LEU A 13 -0.42 12.97 2.87
N THR A 14 0.90 13.01 2.79
CA THR A 14 1.68 13.82 1.85
C THR A 14 2.36 12.94 0.80
N GLU A 15 2.93 13.56 -0.23
CA GLU A 15 3.74 12.83 -1.21
C GLU A 15 4.97 12.17 -0.56
N ALA A 16 5.61 12.83 0.41
CA ALA A 16 6.72 12.26 1.15
C ALA A 16 6.31 10.99 1.92
N ASP A 17 5.13 11.02 2.55
CA ASP A 17 4.58 9.82 3.20
C ASP A 17 4.34 8.70 2.19
N ALA A 18 3.82 9.02 1.00
CA ALA A 18 3.60 8.04 -0.06
C ALA A 18 4.91 7.39 -0.54
N ILE A 19 5.98 8.17 -0.68
CA ILE A 19 7.32 7.69 -1.00
C ILE A 19 7.82 6.72 0.08
N ASP A 20 7.73 7.12 1.36
CA ASP A 20 8.16 6.28 2.47
C ASP A 20 7.32 4.99 2.58
N ILE A 21 6.01 5.06 2.29
CA ILE A 21 5.11 3.90 2.28
C ILE A 21 5.47 2.91 1.15
N TRP A 22 5.90 3.40 -0.02
CA TRP A 22 6.43 2.56 -1.09
C TRP A 22 7.71 1.84 -0.68
N ILE A 23 8.67 2.58 -0.12
CA ILE A 23 9.93 2.02 0.39
C ILE A 23 9.66 0.97 1.47
N ALA A 24 8.78 1.27 2.42
CA ALA A 24 8.45 0.34 3.50
C ALA A 24 7.77 -0.93 2.99
N ARG A 25 6.96 -0.84 1.93
CA ARG A 25 6.39 -2.03 1.26
C ARG A 25 7.49 -2.92 0.69
N TRP A 26 8.47 -2.35 -0.01
CA TRP A 26 9.60 -3.10 -0.59
C TRP A 26 10.49 -3.73 0.47
N LEU A 27 10.65 -3.06 1.61
CA LEU A 27 11.31 -3.60 2.80
C LEU A 27 10.44 -4.61 3.59
N ARG A 28 9.26 -4.98 3.08
CA ARG A 28 8.31 -5.92 3.70
C ARG A 28 7.88 -5.53 5.12
N ILE A 29 7.84 -4.22 5.42
CA ILE A 29 7.28 -3.71 6.67
C ILE A 29 5.81 -4.10 6.75
N ARG A 30 5.38 -4.58 7.92
CA ARG A 30 4.00 -5.07 8.08
C ARG A 30 3.03 -3.91 7.97
N ARG A 31 1.93 -4.14 7.24
CA ARG A 31 0.85 -3.14 7.06
C ARG A 31 0.36 -2.53 8.38
N LYS A 32 0.19 -3.34 9.44
CA LYS A 32 -0.26 -2.85 10.75
C LYS A 32 0.68 -1.79 11.35
N ASP A 33 1.97 -1.92 11.08
CA ASP A 33 3.00 -1.00 11.58
C ASP A 33 2.94 0.32 10.78
N LEU A 34 2.61 0.27 9.48
CA LEU A 34 2.34 1.46 8.66
C LEU A 34 1.09 2.20 9.14
N LEU A 35 -0.01 1.48 9.43
CA LEU A 35 -1.25 2.09 9.92
C LEU A 35 -1.03 2.78 11.27
N ALA A 36 -0.27 2.17 12.17
CA ALA A 36 0.08 2.78 13.46
C ALA A 36 0.95 4.04 13.27
N ARG A 37 1.90 4.01 12.33
CA ARG A 37 2.82 5.12 12.07
C ARG A 37 2.14 6.33 11.43
N TYR A 38 1.31 6.10 10.40
CA TYR A 38 0.71 7.16 9.61
C TYR A 38 -0.72 7.53 10.06
N VAL A 39 -1.30 6.74 10.98
CA VAL A 39 -2.64 6.96 11.55
C VAL A 39 -3.68 7.21 10.45
N CYS A 40 -3.68 6.35 9.43
CA CYS A 40 -4.53 6.50 8.26
C CYS A 40 -5.45 5.29 8.07
N ASP A 41 -6.55 5.49 7.34
CA ASP A 41 -7.41 4.40 6.92
C ASP A 41 -6.65 3.39 6.04
N PRO A 42 -6.86 2.05 6.21
CA PRO A 42 -6.17 1.04 5.42
C PRO A 42 -6.31 1.18 3.91
N ARG A 43 -7.44 1.70 3.42
CA ARG A 43 -7.67 1.98 2.00
C ARG A 43 -6.68 2.98 1.44
N ARG A 44 -6.21 3.94 2.24
CA ARG A 44 -5.23 4.95 1.80
C ARG A 44 -3.90 4.32 1.39
N LEU A 45 -3.46 3.26 2.05
CA LEU A 45 -2.26 2.53 1.65
C LEU A 45 -2.43 1.90 0.26
N TYR A 46 -3.61 1.33 -0.03
CA TYR A 46 -3.91 0.78 -1.35
C TYR A 46 -4.01 1.85 -2.42
N GLU A 47 -4.62 3.00 -2.12
CA GLU A 47 -4.67 4.14 -3.06
C GLU A 47 -3.27 4.67 -3.43
N ILE A 48 -2.32 4.62 -2.49
CA ILE A 48 -0.90 4.91 -2.74
C ILE A 48 -0.28 3.83 -3.62
N TRP A 49 -0.47 2.55 -3.26
CA TRP A 49 0.10 1.41 -4.00
C TRP A 49 -0.49 1.19 -5.40
N GLU A 50 -1.67 1.75 -5.65
CA GLU A 50 -2.34 1.82 -6.96
C GLU A 50 -2.06 3.15 -7.69
N GLU A 51 -1.26 4.06 -7.09
CA GLU A 51 -0.98 5.42 -7.60
C GLU A 51 -2.22 6.28 -7.90
N LYS A 52 -3.35 6.06 -7.22
CA LYS A 52 -4.59 6.84 -7.42
C LYS A 52 -4.54 8.25 -6.86
N ARG A 53 -3.81 8.45 -5.75
CA ARG A 53 -3.76 9.74 -5.03
C ARG A 53 -2.44 10.49 -5.19
N PHE A 54 -1.32 9.77 -5.29
CA PHE A 54 0.03 10.33 -5.45
C PHE A 54 0.69 9.72 -6.69
N ILE A 55 0.24 10.16 -7.87
CA ILE A 55 0.72 9.67 -9.16
C ILE A 55 2.22 9.98 -9.29
N GLY A 56 3.04 8.97 -9.64
CA GLY A 56 4.48 9.10 -9.79
C GLY A 56 5.28 8.96 -8.50
N SER A 57 4.62 8.83 -7.34
CA SER A 57 5.29 8.60 -6.05
C SER A 57 6.09 7.30 -6.04
N ARG A 58 5.66 6.28 -6.81
CA ARG A 58 6.40 5.03 -6.95
C ARG A 58 7.77 5.24 -7.60
N ALA A 59 7.81 6.00 -8.70
CA ALA A 59 9.05 6.27 -9.41
C ALA A 59 10.03 7.08 -8.55
N LYS A 60 9.52 8.09 -7.83
CA LYS A 60 10.31 8.85 -6.85
C LYS A 60 10.83 7.95 -5.73
N ALA A 61 9.99 7.06 -5.21
CA ALA A 61 10.39 6.09 -4.20
C ALA A 61 11.49 5.16 -4.70
N LEU A 62 11.46 4.73 -5.97
CA LEU A 62 12.48 3.86 -6.54
C LEU A 62 13.85 4.54 -6.59
N VAL A 63 13.89 5.83 -6.94
CA VAL A 63 15.14 6.63 -6.91
C VAL A 63 15.70 6.64 -5.49
N VAL A 64 14.88 7.05 -4.52
CA VAL A 64 15.28 7.11 -3.10
C VAL A 64 15.68 5.73 -2.56
N PHE A 65 14.99 4.68 -2.98
CA PHE A 65 15.28 3.31 -2.57
C PHE A 65 16.64 2.85 -3.07
N ASN A 66 16.95 3.09 -4.35
CA ASN A 66 18.24 2.70 -4.94
C ASN A 66 19.41 3.46 -4.29
N GLU A 67 19.22 4.73 -3.95
CA GLU A 67 20.21 5.52 -3.22
C GLU A 67 20.47 5.00 -1.81
N ARG A 68 19.39 4.66 -1.07
CA ARG A 68 19.47 4.24 0.34
C ARG A 68 19.80 2.76 0.54
N HIS A 69 19.47 1.91 -0.42
CA HIS A 69 19.61 0.46 -0.34
C HIS A 69 20.31 -0.10 -1.59
N PRO A 70 21.57 0.30 -1.84
CA PRO A 70 22.32 -0.20 -2.99
C PRO A 70 22.41 -1.73 -2.93
N GLY A 71 22.08 -2.41 -4.04
CA GLY A 71 22.17 -3.86 -4.16
C GLY A 71 20.95 -4.66 -3.68
N LEU A 72 19.88 -4.01 -3.19
CA LEU A 72 18.62 -4.71 -2.88
C LEU A 72 17.64 -4.77 -4.06
N ALA A 73 17.85 -3.96 -5.10
CA ALA A 73 16.89 -3.78 -6.18
C ALA A 73 16.55 -5.08 -6.92
N ASP A 74 17.53 -5.96 -7.13
CA ASP A 74 17.34 -7.19 -7.90
C ASP A 74 16.45 -8.24 -7.22
N ARG A 75 16.11 -8.03 -5.94
CA ARG A 75 15.36 -8.99 -5.11
C ARG A 75 13.94 -8.56 -4.80
N ILE A 76 13.50 -7.43 -5.35
CA ILE A 76 12.25 -6.77 -4.97
C ILE A 76 11.33 -6.64 -6.17
N ASP A 77 10.09 -7.11 -6.02
CA ASP A 77 9.02 -6.78 -6.94
C ASP A 77 8.55 -5.34 -6.70
N PHE A 78 8.94 -4.46 -7.61
CA PHE A 78 8.54 -3.06 -7.59
C PHE A 78 7.15 -2.85 -8.21
N GLY A 79 6.43 -3.88 -8.64
CA GLY A 79 5.14 -3.77 -9.32
C GLY A 79 4.07 -3.00 -8.55
N LEU A 80 3.15 -2.39 -9.30
CA LEU A 80 1.94 -1.78 -8.73
C LEU A 80 1.06 -2.83 -8.06
N HIS A 81 0.40 -2.45 -6.97
CA HIS A 81 -0.69 -3.28 -6.48
C HIS A 81 -1.83 -3.24 -7.50
N ARG A 82 -2.19 -4.39 -8.06
CA ARG A 82 -3.35 -4.51 -8.95
C ARG A 82 -4.52 -5.10 -8.18
N ARG A 83 -5.65 -4.40 -8.18
CA ARG A 83 -6.90 -4.95 -7.67
C ARG A 83 -7.35 -6.07 -8.62
N ILE A 84 -7.43 -7.30 -8.11
CA ILE A 84 -8.00 -8.43 -8.85
C ILE A 84 -9.52 -8.33 -8.76
N PRO A 85 -10.25 -8.24 -9.89
CA PRO A 85 -11.71 -8.30 -9.89
C PRO A 85 -12.18 -9.64 -9.30
N LYS A 86 -13.19 -9.60 -8.42
CA LYS A 86 -13.77 -10.81 -7.79
C LYS A 86 -14.90 -11.44 -8.62
N ALA A 87 -15.32 -10.81 -9.71
CA ALA A 87 -16.35 -11.38 -10.57
C ALA A 87 -15.74 -12.57 -11.32
N ILE A 88 -16.22 -13.77 -11.01
CA ILE A 88 -15.94 -14.96 -11.83
C ILE A 88 -16.82 -14.79 -13.09
N PRO A 89 -16.24 -14.80 -14.30
CA PRO A 89 -17.03 -14.82 -15.52
C PRO A 89 -18.03 -16.00 -15.47
N PRO A 90 -19.32 -15.81 -15.81
CA PRO A 90 -20.34 -16.85 -15.68
C PRO A 90 -19.92 -18.19 -16.32
N GLU A 91 -19.17 -18.12 -17.42
CA GLU A 91 -18.63 -19.27 -18.17
C GLU A 91 -17.58 -20.11 -17.42
N LEU A 92 -16.97 -19.56 -16.36
CA LEU A 92 -15.98 -20.24 -15.51
C LEU A 92 -16.56 -20.67 -14.17
N GLN A 93 -17.86 -20.47 -13.95
CA GLN A 93 -18.57 -20.95 -12.77
C GLN A 93 -19.08 -22.37 -13.07
N PRO A 94 -18.42 -23.45 -12.61
CA PRO A 94 -18.98 -24.78 -12.74
C PRO A 94 -20.36 -24.80 -12.06
N GLY A 95 -21.39 -25.23 -12.79
CA GLY A 95 -22.73 -25.34 -12.26
C GLY A 95 -22.70 -26.19 -11.00
N LEU A 96 -23.13 -25.61 -9.89
CA LEU A 96 -23.12 -26.28 -8.58
C LEU A 96 -24.04 -27.51 -8.56
N PHE A 97 -24.91 -27.66 -9.58
CA PHE A 97 -25.93 -28.70 -9.68
C PHE A 97 -26.28 -29.12 -11.13
N ASP A 98 -25.31 -29.19 -12.03
CA ASP A 98 -25.59 -29.76 -13.36
C ASP A 98 -25.63 -31.30 -13.26
N ALA A 99 -26.86 -31.85 -13.21
CA ALA A 99 -27.20 -33.27 -13.21
C ALA A 99 -27.96 -33.65 -14.48
#